data_AF-K1THW9-F1
#
_entry.id   AF-K1THW9-F1
#
_cell.length_a   1.000
_cell.length_b   1.000
_cell.length_c   1.000
_cell.angle_alpha   90.00
_cell.angle_beta   90.00
_cell.angle_gamma   90.00
#
_symmetry.space_group_name_H-M   'P 1'
#
loop_
_entity.id
_entity.type
_entity.pdbx_description
1 polymer ?
#
loop_
_entity_poly.entity_id
_entity_poly.type
_entity_poly.pdbx_seq_one_letter_code
_entity_poly.pdbx_strand_id
1 'polypeptide(L)' 'MYPWRFDFCVTPRSKKEIAEYLRMASVSYCIKRYVDPLVDDGILALAEPKSKRSHTQKYFTVK' A
#
# COMPACT_ATOMS: atom_id res chain seq x y z
N MET A 1 13.96 5.07 7.68
CA MET A 1 14.19 4.99 6.22
C MET A 1 13.19 3.99 5.66
N TYR A 2 12.23 4.44 4.86
CA TYR A 2 11.26 3.53 4.25
C TYR A 2 11.95 2.74 3.14
N PRO A 3 11.84 1.40 3.09
CA PRO A 3 12.44 0.57 2.03
C PRO A 3 11.70 0.69 0.69
N TRP A 4 10.97 1.78 0.48
CA TRP A 4 9.91 1.91 -0.51
C TRP A 4 10.32 2.90 -1.61
N ARG A 5 10.20 2.52 -2.88
CA ARG A 5 10.34 3.45 -4.01
C ARG A 5 8.96 4.02 -4.33
N PHE A 6 8.80 5.33 -4.17
CA PHE A 6 7.53 6.04 -4.39
C PHE A 6 6.91 5.82 -5.79
N ASP A 7 7.75 5.48 -6.77
CA ASP A 7 7.33 5.13 -8.14
C ASP A 7 6.52 3.82 -8.23
N PHE A 8 6.56 2.97 -7.19
CA PHE A 8 6.01 1.61 -7.27
C PHE A 8 4.46 1.56 -7.28
N CYS A 9 3.77 2.43 -6.52
CA CYS A 9 2.30 2.53 -6.58
C CYS A 9 1.78 3.59 -7.55
N VAL A 10 2.56 4.07 -8.52
CA VAL A 10 1.98 4.85 -9.63
C VAL A 10 0.91 4.03 -10.37
N THR A 11 1.11 2.71 -10.42
CA THR A 11 0.06 1.76 -10.83
C THR A 11 -0.72 1.28 -9.61
N PRO A 12 -2.07 1.16 -9.66
CA PRO A 12 -2.85 0.64 -8.54
C PRO A 12 -2.46 -0.81 -8.21
N ARG A 13 -1.89 -1.04 -7.02
CA ARG A 13 -1.43 -2.36 -6.56
C ARG A 13 -2.22 -2.86 -5.37
N SER A 14 -2.36 -4.17 -5.28
CA SER A 14 -2.98 -4.85 -4.15
C SER A 14 -2.02 -4.98 -2.96
N LYS A 15 -2.58 -5.26 -1.76
CA LYS A 15 -1.79 -5.48 -0.54
C LYS A 15 -0.73 -6.58 -0.72
N LYS A 16 -1.09 -7.63 -1.45
CA LYS A 16 -0.24 -8.80 -1.70
C LYS A 16 0.95 -8.44 -2.58
N GLU A 17 0.72 -7.74 -3.68
CA GLU A 17 1.81 -7.27 -4.57
C GLU A 17 2.80 -6.36 -3.84
N ILE A 18 2.31 -5.48 -2.96
CA ILE A 18 3.17 -4.61 -2.15
C ILE A 18 4.02 -5.42 -1.17
N ALA A 19 3.43 -6.42 -0.50
CA ALA A 19 4.17 -7.29 0.40
C ALA A 19 5.19 -8.18 -0.33
N GLU A 20 4.85 -8.69 -1.52
CA GLU A 20 5.76 -9.45 -2.38
C GLU A 20 6.93 -8.59 -2.86
N TYR A 21 6.66 -7.34 -3.29
CA TYR A 21 7.70 -6.38 -3.67
C TYR A 21 8.68 -6.11 -2.54
N LEU A 22 8.16 -5.96 -1.32
CA LEU A 22 8.97 -5.76 -0.11
C LEU A 22 9.56 -7.06 0.45
N ARG A 23 9.32 -8.20 -0.21
CA ARG A 23 9.73 -9.55 0.21
C ARG A 23 9.37 -9.87 1.67
N MET A 24 8.18 -9.43 2.08
CA MET A 24 7.69 -9.60 3.44
C MET A 24 6.77 -10.81 3.53
N ALA A 25 7.02 -11.67 4.51
CA ALA A 25 6.21 -12.87 4.74
C ALA A 25 4.77 -12.52 5.21
N SER A 26 4.61 -11.41 5.95
CA SER A 26 3.32 -10.98 6.47
C SER A 26 2.80 -9.76 5.72
N VAL A 27 1.75 -9.97 4.92
CA VAL A 27 1.01 -8.91 4.23
C VAL A 27 0.44 -7.92 5.23
N SER A 28 -0.20 -8.41 6.29
CA SER A 28 -0.83 -7.57 7.32
C SER A 28 0.17 -6.66 8.03
N TYR A 29 1.34 -7.20 8.37
CA TYR A 29 2.41 -6.42 8.98
C TYR A 29 2.98 -5.39 8.01
N CYS A 30 3.18 -5.77 6.75
CA CYS A 30 3.63 -4.88 5.69
C CYS A 30 2.71 -3.67 5.54
N ILE A 31 1.41 -3.92 5.44
CA ILE A 31 0.43 -2.85 5.29
C ILE A 31 0.44 -1.94 6.53
N LYS A 32 0.32 -2.49 7.74
CA LYS A 32 0.32 -1.68 8.98
C LYS A 32 1.59 -0.87 9.19
N ARG A 33 2.75 -1.44 8.86
CA ARG A 33 4.05 -0.82 9.18
C ARG A 33 4.47 0.20 8.14
N TYR A 34 4.15 -0.05 6.87
CA TYR A 34 4.67 0.73 5.75
C TYR A 34 3.59 1.41 4.91
N VAL A 35 2.42 0.81 4.72
CA VAL A 35 1.38 1.37 3.84
C VAL A 35 0.42 2.28 4.59
N ASP A 36 -0.08 1.86 5.76
CA ASP A 36 -1.02 2.63 6.57
C ASP A 36 -0.46 4.03 6.93
N PRO A 37 0.81 4.18 7.38
CA PRO A 37 1.37 5.51 7.65
C PRO A 37 1.46 6.38 6.40
N LEU A 38 1.73 5.80 5.23
CA LEU A 38 1.82 6.55 3.96
C LEU A 38 0.44 6.97 3.45
N VAL A 39 -0.61 6.20 3.77
CA VAL A 39 -1.99 6.59 3.48
C VAL A 39 -2.42 7.73 4.41
N ASP A 40 -2.06 7.64 5.70
CA ASP A 40 -2.35 8.68 6.67
C ASP A 40 -1.58 9.99 6.37
N ASP A 41 -0.35 9.88 5.86
CA ASP A 41 0.48 11.01 5.41
C ASP A 41 0.02 11.60 4.05
N GLY A 42 -1.00 11.01 3.42
CA GLY A 42 -1.56 11.47 2.15
C GLY A 42 -0.73 11.13 0.90
N ILE A 43 0.38 10.39 1.06
CA ILE A 43 1.24 9.94 -0.04
C ILE A 43 0.57 8.82 -0.85
N LEU A 44 -0.19 7.95 -0.18
CA LEU A 44 -0.93 6.86 -0.81
C LEU A 44 -2.44 7.07 -0.66
N ALA A 45 -3.19 6.75 -1.71
CA ALA A 45 -4.64 6.71 -1.67
C ALA A 45 -5.18 5.31 -1.94
N LEU A 46 -6.38 5.12 -1.39
CA LEU A 46 -7.22 3.95 -1.56
C LEU A 46 -8.07 4.15 -2.83
N ALA A 47 -7.98 3.21 -3.78
CA ALA A 47 -8.81 3.24 -4.99
C ALA A 47 -10.31 3.16 -4.67
N GLU A 48 -10.68 2.43 -3.61
CA GLU A 48 -12.05 2.34 -3.13
C GLU A 48 -12.12 2.70 -1.63
N PRO A 49 -12.50 3.93 -1.27
CA PRO A 49 -12.53 4.36 0.13
C PRO A 49 -13.65 3.69 0.95
N LYS A 50 -14.67 3.11 0.28
CA LYS A 50 -15.84 2.50 0.93
C LYS A 50 -15.52 1.22 1.73
N SER A 51 -14.39 0.55 1.48
CA SER A 51 -14.02 -0.64 2.24
C SER A 51 -12.51 -0.86 2.32
N LYS A 52 -11.87 -0.25 3.33
CA LYS A 52 -10.45 -0.49 3.69
C LYS A 52 -10.08 -1.98 3.85
N ARG A 53 -11.07 -2.82 4.20
CA ARG A 53 -10.92 -4.27 4.40
C ARG A 53 -11.18 -5.12 3.15
N SER A 54 -11.60 -4.53 2.03
CA SER A 54 -11.86 -5.32 0.83
C SER A 54 -10.59 -6.02 0.34
N HIS A 55 -10.73 -7.26 -0.10
CA HIS A 55 -9.64 -8.03 -0.69
C HIS A 55 -9.26 -7.48 -2.09
N THR A 56 -10.20 -6.78 -2.74
CA THR A 56 -10.00 -6.11 -4.03
C THR A 56 -9.37 -4.72 -3.89
N GLN A 57 -9.06 -4.29 -2.66
CA GLN A 57 -8.53 -2.96 -2.41
C GLN A 57 -7.17 -2.76 -3.08
N LYS A 58 -7.09 -1.70 -3.89
CA LYS A 58 -5.83 -1.23 -4.50
C LYS A 58 -5.37 0.08 -3.89
N TYR A 59 -4.07 0.26 -3.87
CA TYR A 59 -3.36 1.43 -3.37
C TYR A 59 -2.61 2.07 -4.54
N PHE A 60 -2.68 3.38 -4.63
CA PHE A 60 -1.95 4.15 -5.62
C PHE A 60 -1.28 5.38 -4.99
N THR A 61 -0.16 5.81 -5.53
CA THR A 61 0.56 7.01 -5.08
C THR A 61 -0.20 8.24 -5.56
N VAL A 62 -0.53 9.14 -4.64
CA VAL A 62 -1.05 10.47 -4.96
C VAL A 62 0.16 11.38 -5.07
N LYS A 63 0.29 12.06 -6.21
CA LYS A 63 1.43 12.91 -6.53
C LYS A 63 1.27 14.29 -5.92
#